data_AF-A0A124HJA8-F1
#
_entry.id   AF-A0A124HJA8-F1
#
_cell.length_a   1.000
_cell.length_b   1.000
_cell.length_c   1.000
_cell.angle_alpha   90.00
_cell.angle_beta   90.00
_cell.angle_gamma   90.00
#
_symmetry.space_group_name_H-M   'P 1'
#
loop_
_entity.id
_entity.type
_entity.pdbx_description
1 polymer ?
#
loop_
_entity_poly.entity_id
_entity_poly.type
_entity_poly.pdbx_seq_one_letter_code
_entity_poly.pdbx_strand_id
1 'polypeptide(L)'
;SRSARPLLVQAAETFERLGAPTWAERARAELRASGLATRVTSAQLAELTWQERQIADLAAGGLTNKEIGQRMHLSPRTVSSHLYRVFPKLGITSRAALRDALAKLEEGS
;
A
#
# COMPACT_ATOMS: atom_id res chain seq x y z
N SER A 1 6.49 13.55 3.94
CA SER A 1 6.73 14.98 3.71
C SER A 1 5.42 15.74 3.88
N ARG A 2 5.36 16.70 4.80
CA ARG A 2 4.12 17.37 5.25
C ARG A 2 3.63 18.49 4.30
N SER A 3 4.43 18.85 3.29
CA SER A 3 4.21 20.03 2.44
C SER A 3 3.48 19.79 1.11
N ALA A 4 3.12 18.54 0.76
CA ALA A 4 2.52 18.22 -0.55
C ALA A 4 0.97 18.15 -0.54
N ARG A 5 0.35 18.04 0.64
CA ARG A 5 -1.11 17.85 0.76
C ARG A 5 -1.92 19.03 0.19
N PRO A 6 -1.58 20.31 0.47
CA PRO A 6 -2.32 21.44 -0.10
C PRO A 6 -2.26 21.46 -1.63
N LEU A 7 -1.11 21.10 -2.21
CA LEU A 7 -0.91 21.05 -3.67
C LEU A 7 -1.76 19.96 -4.32
N LEU A 8 -1.88 18.80 -3.69
CA LEU A 8 -2.69 17.71 -4.21
C LEU A 8 -4.21 17.99 -4.11
N VAL A 9 -4.66 18.71 -3.07
CA VAL A 9 -6.05 19.20 -2.97
C VAL A 9 -6.35 20.18 -4.10
N GLN A 10 -5.49 21.18 -4.29
CA GLN A 10 -5.65 22.16 -5.36
C GLN A 10 -5.61 21.53 -6.75
N ALA A 11 -4.75 20.53 -6.97
CA ALA A 11 -4.69 19.79 -8.23
C ALA A 11 -5.98 19.03 -8.50
N ALA A 12 -6.52 18.30 -7.50
CA ALA A 12 -7.76 17.54 -7.64
C ALA A 12 -8.94 18.46 -8.02
N GLU A 13 -9.12 19.58 -7.32
CA GLU A 13 -10.20 20.54 -7.60
C GLU A 13 -10.05 21.19 -8.98
N THR A 14 -8.81 21.48 -9.40
CA THR A 14 -8.54 22.07 -10.71
C THR A 14 -8.88 21.10 -11.84
N PHE A 15 -8.53 19.82 -11.70
CA PHE A 15 -8.85 18.81 -12.71
C PHE A 15 -10.35 18.52 -12.81
N GLU A 16 -11.11 18.64 -11.73
CA GLU A 16 -12.57 18.54 -11.79
C GLU A 16 -13.22 19.68 -12.57
N ARG A 17 -12.79 20.92 -12.30
CA ARG A 17 -13.29 22.09 -13.05
C ARG A 17 -12.95 22.03 -14.54
N LEU A 18 -11.86 21.36 -14.89
CA LEU A 18 -11.41 21.18 -16.28
C LEU A 18 -12.03 19.95 -16.96
N GLY A 19 -12.92 19.20 -16.29
CA GLY A 19 -13.54 18.00 -16.87
C GLY A 19 -12.55 16.86 -17.11
N ALA A 20 -11.51 16.76 -16.28
CA ALA A 20 -10.42 15.78 -16.39
C ALA A 20 -10.50 14.73 -15.26
N PRO A 21 -11.52 13.84 -15.25
CA PRO A 21 -11.86 12.98 -14.12
C PRO A 21 -10.72 12.02 -13.74
N THR A 22 -9.98 11.50 -14.72
CA THR A 22 -8.84 10.60 -14.49
C THR A 22 -7.70 11.28 -13.73
N TRP A 23 -7.47 12.58 -13.97
CA TRP A 23 -6.43 13.34 -13.30
C TRP A 23 -6.86 13.79 -11.89
N ALA A 24 -8.14 14.12 -11.71
CA ALA A 24 -8.73 14.36 -10.39
C ALA A 24 -8.69 13.11 -9.51
N GLU A 25 -9.01 11.94 -10.07
CA GLU A 25 -8.97 10.67 -9.35
C GLU A 25 -7.55 10.28 -8.94
N ARG A 26 -6.55 10.54 -9.79
CA ARG A 26 -5.13 10.36 -9.47
C ARG A 26 -4.68 11.29 -8.33
N ALA A 27 -4.99 12.58 -8.39
CA ALA A 27 -4.66 13.52 -7.32
C ALA A 27 -5.34 13.14 -5.99
N ARG A 28 -6.58 12.63 -6.03
CA ARG A 28 -7.29 12.10 -4.86
C ARG A 28 -6.70 10.80 -4.33
N ALA A 29 -6.25 9.91 -5.21
CA ALA A 29 -5.53 8.71 -4.82
C ALA A 29 -4.22 9.07 -4.08
N GLU A 30 -3.51 10.09 -4.56
CA GLU A 30 -2.34 10.63 -3.89
C GLU A 30 -2.67 11.39 -2.59
N LEU A 31 -3.85 12.01 -2.48
CA LEU A 31 -4.34 12.57 -1.21
C LEU A 31 -4.67 11.51 -0.17
N ARG A 32 -5.23 10.38 -0.61
CA ARG A 32 -5.46 9.20 0.24
C ARG A 32 -4.12 8.58 0.66
N ALA A 33 -3.17 8.47 -0.27
CA ALA A 33 -1.83 7.96 0.01
C ALA A 33 -0.98 8.92 0.88
N SER A 34 -1.19 10.24 0.78
CA SER A 34 -0.50 11.28 1.56
C SER A 34 -1.19 11.62 2.89
N GLY A 35 -2.39 11.10 3.12
CA GLY A 35 -3.11 11.17 4.40
C GLY A 35 -2.57 10.20 5.43
N LEU A 36 -1.26 10.31 5.75
CA LEU A 36 -0.50 9.39 6.61
C LEU A 36 -0.50 7.95 6.09
N ALA A 37 0.58 7.21 6.37
CA ALA A 37 0.45 5.78 6.53
C ALA A 37 -0.60 5.57 7.62
N THR A 38 -1.86 5.37 7.24
CA THR A 38 -2.90 4.96 8.19
C THR A 38 -2.43 3.60 8.65
N ARG A 39 -1.96 3.56 9.91
CA ARG A 39 -1.53 2.33 10.58
C ARG A 39 -2.54 1.24 10.24
N VAL A 40 -2.07 0.14 9.69
CA VAL A 40 -2.96 -0.98 9.40
C VAL A 40 -3.55 -1.44 10.72
N THR A 41 -4.87 -1.55 10.77
CA THR A 41 -5.60 -2.02 11.95
C THR A 41 -5.52 -3.54 12.07
N SER A 42 -5.71 -4.07 13.27
CA SER A 42 -5.78 -5.53 13.48
C SER A 42 -6.89 -6.18 12.65
N ALA A 43 -7.99 -5.46 12.39
CA ALA A 43 -9.08 -5.93 11.52
C ALA A 43 -8.62 -6.12 10.07
N GLN A 44 -7.93 -5.13 9.50
CA GLN A 44 -7.38 -5.23 8.14
C GLN A 44 -6.35 -6.36 7.99
N LEU A 45 -5.61 -6.67 9.06
CA LEU A 45 -4.69 -7.81 9.05
C LEU A 45 -5.42 -9.14 9.11
N ALA A 46 -6.53 -9.21 9.83
CA ALA A 46 -7.37 -10.40 9.88
C ALA A 46 -8.04 -10.71 8.52
N GLU A 47 -8.13 -9.74 7.61
CA GLU A 47 -8.60 -9.95 6.23
C GLU A 47 -7.56 -10.60 5.30
N LEU A 48 -6.29 -10.65 5.72
CA LEU A 48 -5.25 -11.34 4.98
C LEU A 48 -5.31 -12.83 5.27
N THR A 49 -5.25 -13.64 4.21
CA THR A 49 -4.93 -15.05 4.36
C THR A 49 -3.52 -15.22 4.92
N TRP A 50 -3.23 -16.38 5.53
CA TRP A 50 -1.90 -16.67 6.06
C TRP A 50 -0.79 -16.46 5.01
N GLN A 51 -1.02 -16.91 3.76
CA GLN A 51 -0.06 -16.76 2.67
C GLN A 51 0.12 -15.28 2.25
N GLU A 52 -0.96 -14.51 2.19
CA GLU A 52 -0.90 -13.06 1.91
C GLU A 52 -0.12 -12.31 3.00
N ARG A 53 -0.34 -12.66 4.27
CA ARG A 53 0.37 -12.08 5.41
C ARG A 53 1.87 -12.37 5.33
N GLN A 54 2.24 -13.63 5.10
CA GLN A 54 3.65 -14.01 4.93
C GLN A 54 4.33 -13.25 3.78
N ILE A 55 3.67 -13.12 2.62
CA ILE A 55 4.21 -12.36 1.48
C ILE A 55 4.37 -10.88 1.84
N ALA A 56 3.39 -10.29 2.54
CA ALA A 56 3.43 -8.90 2.97
C ALA A 56 4.57 -8.62 3.95
N ASP A 57 4.78 -9.50 4.93
CA ASP A 57 5.84 -9.40 5.94
C ASP A 57 7.23 -9.52 5.29
N LEU A 58 7.45 -10.51 4.41
CA LEU A 58 8.71 -10.66 3.68
C LEU A 58 8.98 -9.43 2.78
N ALA A 59 7.92 -8.89 2.17
CA ALA A 59 8.04 -7.71 1.32
C ALA A 59 8.35 -6.44 2.12
N ALA A 60 7.76 -6.27 3.30
CA ALA A 60 8.07 -5.21 4.25
C ALA A 60 9.52 -5.32 4.77
N GLY A 61 10.01 -6.55 4.95
CA GLY A 61 11.41 -6.86 5.27
C GLY A 61 12.40 -6.64 4.12
N GLY A 62 11.96 -6.12 2.97
CA GLY A 62 12.84 -5.71 1.86
C GLY A 62 13.07 -6.75 0.77
N LEU A 63 12.52 -7.97 0.88
CA LEU A 63 12.79 -9.02 -0.11
C LEU A 63 12.10 -8.78 -1.45
N THR A 64 12.84 -8.89 -2.55
CA THR A 64 12.29 -8.86 -3.90
C THR A 64 11.29 -10.00 -4.14
N ASN A 65 10.40 -9.84 -5.14
CA ASN A 65 9.44 -10.90 -5.50
C ASN A 65 10.14 -12.21 -5.90
N LYS A 66 11.37 -12.14 -6.40
CA LYS A 66 12.19 -13.32 -6.74
C LYS A 66 12.62 -14.07 -5.48
N GLU A 67 13.14 -13.36 -4.49
CA GLU A 67 13.56 -13.95 -3.21
C GLU A 67 12.37 -14.50 -2.41
N ILE A 68 11.25 -13.79 -2.39
CA ILE A 68 9.99 -14.27 -1.79
C ILE A 68 9.53 -15.54 -2.51
N GLY A 69 9.53 -15.53 -3.84
CA GLY A 69 9.16 -16.69 -4.65
C GLY A 69 10.03 -17.91 -4.35
N GLN A 70 11.33 -17.72 -4.22
CA GLN A 70 12.26 -18.79 -3.83
C GLN A 70 11.95 -19.36 -2.44
N ARG A 71 11.68 -18.49 -1.44
CA ARG A 71 11.37 -18.94 -0.07
C ARG A 71 10.02 -19.65 0.07
N MET A 72 9.03 -19.22 -0.73
CA MET A 72 7.66 -19.73 -0.64
C MET A 72 7.33 -20.75 -1.73
N HIS A 73 8.30 -21.15 -2.55
CA HIS A 73 8.10 -22.02 -3.73
C HIS A 73 7.05 -21.48 -4.72
N LEU A 74 7.05 -20.16 -4.93
CA LEU A 74 6.15 -19.45 -5.84
C LEU A 74 6.90 -18.78 -6.99
N SER A 75 6.23 -18.57 -8.12
CA SER A 75 6.79 -17.72 -9.17
C SER A 75 6.81 -16.24 -8.72
N PRO A 76 7.78 -15.42 -9.20
CA PRO A 76 7.79 -13.98 -8.91
C PRO A 76 6.49 -13.27 -9.36
N ARG A 77 5.85 -13.78 -10.42
CA ARG A 77 4.56 -13.29 -10.91
C ARG A 77 3.41 -13.60 -9.95
N THR A 78 3.42 -14.79 -9.35
CA THR A 78 2.45 -15.18 -8.31
C THR A 78 2.58 -14.27 -7.09
N VAL A 79 3.80 -14.03 -6.62
CA VAL A 79 4.07 -13.07 -5.53
C VAL A 79 3.54 -11.67 -5.85
N SER A 80 3.81 -11.16 -7.06
CA SER A 80 3.28 -9.87 -7.51
C SER A 80 1.75 -9.84 -7.50
N SER A 81 1.10 -10.95 -7.88
CA SER A 81 -0.35 -11.07 -7.88
C SER A 81 -0.95 -11.07 -6.46
N HIS A 82 -0.28 -11.71 -5.50
CA HIS A 82 -0.68 -11.62 -4.09
C HIS A 82 -0.54 -10.20 -3.55
N LEU A 83 0.60 -9.55 -3.78
CA LEU A 83 0.82 -8.17 -3.35
C LEU A 83 -0.24 -7.19 -3.88
N TYR A 84 -0.63 -7.35 -5.15
CA TYR A 84 -1.71 -6.55 -5.74
C TYR A 84 -3.07 -6.71 -5.02
N ARG A 85 -3.36 -7.90 -4.49
CA ARG A 85 -4.58 -8.15 -3.69
C ARG A 85 -4.45 -7.67 -2.25
N VAL A 86 -3.24 -7.69 -1.69
CA VAL A 86 -2.96 -7.25 -0.31
C VAL A 86 -3.10 -5.74 -0.17
N PHE A 87 -2.59 -4.96 -1.11
CA PHE A 87 -2.59 -3.50 -1.05
C PHE A 87 -3.97 -2.87 -0.74
N PRO A 88 -5.06 -3.20 -1.46
CA PRO A 88 -6.38 -2.66 -1.16
C PRO A 88 -6.91 -3.12 0.21
N LYS A 89 -6.66 -4.36 0.64
CA LYS A 89 -7.05 -4.86 1.98
C LYS A 89 -6.38 -4.06 3.09
N LEU A 90 -5.13 -3.65 2.86
CA LEU A 90 -4.35 -2.84 3.80
C LEU A 90 -4.57 -1.32 3.64
N GLY A 91 -5.36 -0.88 2.66
CA GLY A 91 -5.58 0.53 2.36
C GLY A 91 -4.33 1.27 1.87
N ILE A 92 -3.35 0.54 1.32
CA ILE A 92 -2.10 1.11 0.78
C ILE A 92 -2.06 0.98 -0.75
N THR A 93 -1.19 1.74 -1.39
CA THR A 93 -1.06 1.76 -2.87
C THR A 93 0.30 1.29 -3.36
N SER A 94 1.26 1.06 -2.47
CA SER A 94 2.62 0.73 -2.86
C SER A 94 3.29 -0.25 -1.90
N ARG A 95 4.26 -0.97 -2.45
CA ARG A 95 5.16 -1.83 -1.69
C ARG A 95 5.96 -1.04 -0.64
N ALA A 96 6.39 0.18 -0.96
CA ALA A 96 7.14 1.01 -0.02
C ALA A 96 6.33 1.33 1.24
N ALA A 97 5.00 1.41 1.12
CA ALA A 97 4.11 1.63 2.26
C ALA A 97 3.97 0.41 3.17
N LEU A 98 4.34 -0.81 2.74
CA LEU A 98 4.20 -2.03 3.56
C LEU A 98 5.02 -1.96 4.85
N ARG A 99 6.26 -1.48 4.77
CA ARG A 99 7.14 -1.36 5.94
C ARG A 99 6.50 -0.46 6.99
N ASP A 100 6.10 0.74 6.59
CA ASP A 100 5.54 1.74 7.50
C ASP A 100 4.16 1.30 8.03
N ALA A 101 3.40 0.56 7.22
CA ALA A 101 2.11 -0.03 7.58
C ALA A 101 2.20 -1.15 8.63
N LEU A 102 3.27 -1.96 8.59
CA LEU A 102 3.43 -3.17 9.42
C LEU A 102 4.36 -2.99 10.63
N ALA A 103 5.21 -1.96 10.66
CA ALA A 103 6.25 -1.77 11.68
C ALA A 103 5.78 -1.58 13.14
N LYS A 104 4.49 -1.32 13.41
CA LYS A 104 4.00 -1.00 14.78
C LYS A 104 3.23 -2.12 15.49
N LEU A 105 3.49 -3.38 15.15
CA LEU A 105 2.96 -4.53 15.91
C LEU A 105 4.01 -5.25 16.75
N GLU A 106 5.30 -5.04 16.48
CA GLU A 106 6.37 -5.60 17.32
C GLU A 106 6.62 -4.77 18.60
N GLU A 107 6.17 -3.52 18.64
CA GLU A 107 6.27 -2.63 19.83
C GLU A 107 5.13 -2.84 20.86
N GLY A 108 4.28 -3.86 20.69
CA GLY A 108 3.08 -4.08 21.51
C GLY A 108 2.96 -5.44 22.20
N SER A 109 4.05 -6.22 22.26
CA SER A 109 4.15 -7.41 23.13
C SER A 109 4.61 -7.03 24.54
#